data_AF-A0A538KLN3-F1
#
_entry.id   AF-A0A538KLN3-F1
#
_cell.length_a   1.000
_cell.length_b   1.000
_cell.length_c   1.000
_cell.angle_alpha   90.00
_cell.angle_beta   90.00
_cell.angle_gamma   90.00
#
_symmetry.space_group_name_H-M   'P 1'
#
loop_
_entity.id
_entity.type
_entity.pdbx_description
1 polymer ?
#
loop_
_entity_poly.entity_id
_entity_poly.type
_entity_poly.pdbx_seq_one_letter_code
_entity_poly.pdbx_strand_id
1 'polypeptide(L)'
;MALERETIEKKDFPVGRRGYDPSAVDAHLQAIAAEVDELKRSNRQRKETLATGASEQVRAIIEAAETSGAEIRREAEEEAREIRADANRDAKREREEAARAAQTEREQAASEAQRQRDEASVQARDYVGRVSDLTS
;
A
#
# COMPACT_ATOMS: atom_id res chain seq x y z
N MET A 1 26.47 18.82 32.88
CA MET A 1 27.35 19.83 33.48
C MET A 1 28.61 19.11 33.86
N ALA A 2 29.70 19.41 33.15
CA ALA A 2 31.02 19.02 33.61
C ALA A 2 31.25 19.76 34.92
N LEU A 3 31.72 19.07 35.96
CA LEU A 3 32.43 19.75 37.04
C LEU A 3 33.50 20.58 36.33
N GLU A 4 33.34 21.90 36.34
CA GLU A 4 34.27 22.79 35.67
C GLU A 4 35.65 22.48 36.23
N ARG A 5 36.62 22.17 35.35
CA ARG A 5 38.00 21.85 35.76
C ARG A 5 38.60 22.93 36.67
N GLU A 6 38.05 24.14 36.59
CA GLU A 6 38.40 25.31 37.39
C GLU A 6 37.98 25.19 38.87
N THR A 7 36.91 24.45 39.21
CA THR A 7 36.49 24.22 40.60
C THR A 7 37.31 23.15 41.29
N ILE A 8 37.88 22.19 40.55
CA ILE A 8 38.82 21.17 41.03
C ILE A 8 40.27 21.69 40.91
N GLU A 9 40.49 23.01 40.87
CA GLU A 9 41.83 23.55 41.02
C GLU A 9 42.31 23.33 42.46
N LYS A 10 43.58 22.95 42.58
CA LYS A 10 44.44 22.61 43.75
C LYS A 10 44.30 23.40 45.06
N LYS A 11 43.33 24.30 45.21
CA LYS A 11 43.16 25.28 46.30
C LYS A 11 42.16 24.89 47.39
N ASP A 12 41.32 23.87 47.18
CA ASP A 12 40.29 23.48 48.17
C ASP A 12 40.82 22.65 49.36
N PHE A 13 42.09 22.21 49.31
CA PHE A 13 42.66 21.37 50.35
C PHE A 13 43.70 22.14 51.18
N PRO A 14 43.47 22.36 52.49
CA PRO A 14 44.45 22.98 53.36
C PRO A 14 45.71 22.10 53.44
N VAL A 15 46.87 22.73 53.27
CA VAL A 15 48.18 22.06 53.27
C VAL A 15 48.81 22.23 54.66
N GLY A 16 48.91 21.15 55.42
CA GLY A 16 49.67 21.11 56.68
C GLY A 16 51.17 20.95 56.42
N ARG A 17 51.97 20.96 57.50
CA ARG A 17 53.46 20.83 57.46
C ARG A 17 53.98 19.58 56.73
N ARG A 18 53.13 18.63 56.32
CA ARG A 18 53.50 17.35 55.66
C ARG A 18 52.56 16.90 54.51
N GLY A 19 51.65 17.76 54.02
CA GLY A 19 50.74 17.40 52.92
C GLY A 19 49.30 17.87 53.15
N TYR A 20 48.36 17.38 52.33
CA TYR A 20 46.93 17.68 52.45
C TYR A 20 46.33 17.08 53.73
N ASP A 21 45.37 17.77 54.34
CA ASP A 21 44.58 17.25 55.45
C ASP A 21 43.68 16.09 54.95
N PRO A 22 43.92 14.84 55.42
CA PRO A 22 43.14 13.69 54.97
C PRO A 22 41.64 13.83 55.23
N SER A 23 41.24 14.49 56.33
CA SER A 23 39.83 14.65 56.68
C SER A 23 39.10 15.62 55.75
N ALA A 24 39.77 16.70 55.32
CA ALA A 24 39.25 17.64 54.34
C ALA A 24 39.15 16.99 52.94
N VAL A 25 40.11 16.13 52.60
CA VAL A 25 40.08 15.35 51.34
C VAL A 25 38.91 14.37 51.35
N ASP A 26 38.73 13.61 52.43
CA ASP A 26 37.64 12.63 52.54
C ASP A 26 36.27 13.31 52.47
N ALA A 27 36.10 14.47 53.12
CA ALA A 27 34.88 15.25 53.05
C ALA A 27 34.56 15.72 51.62
N HIS A 28 35.57 16.19 50.88
CA HIS A 28 35.40 16.61 49.49
C HIS A 28 35.11 15.43 48.55
N LEU A 29 35.81 14.30 48.72
CA LEU A 29 35.56 13.09 47.95
C LEU A 29 34.14 12.53 48.21
N GLN A 30 33.63 12.64 49.45
CA GLN A 30 32.24 12.33 49.76
C GLN A 30 31.25 13.27 49.06
N ALA A 31 31.56 14.57 48.99
CA ALA A 31 30.73 15.54 48.25
C ALA A 31 30.69 15.22 46.74
N ILE A 32 31.85 14.95 46.12
CA ILE A 32 31.92 14.52 44.72
C ILE A 32 31.16 13.22 44.50
N ALA A 33 31.31 12.23 45.40
CA ALA A 33 30.61 10.96 45.28
C ALA A 33 29.07 11.17 45.32
N ALA A 34 28.59 12.03 46.21
CA ALA A 34 27.17 12.38 46.30
C ALA A 34 26.66 13.07 45.02
N GLU A 35 27.42 14.03 44.48
CA GLU A 35 27.07 14.72 43.23
C GLU A 35 27.09 13.80 42.01
N VAL A 36 28.08 12.92 41.90
CA VAL A 36 28.16 11.91 40.83
C VAL A 36 26.99 10.93 40.92
N ASP A 37 26.62 10.52 42.12
CA ASP A 37 25.47 9.63 42.31
C ASP A 37 24.15 10.32 41.95
N GLU A 38 23.98 11.60 42.29
CA GLU A 38 22.83 12.39 41.86
C GLU A 38 22.78 12.58 40.34
N LEU A 39 23.93 12.88 39.72
CA LEU A 39 24.03 12.96 38.26
C LEU A 39 23.69 11.62 37.58
N LYS A 40 24.09 10.49 38.16
CA LYS A 40 23.74 9.15 37.66
C LYS A 40 22.26 8.84 37.83
N ARG A 41 21.62 9.28 38.93
CA ARG A 41 20.17 9.11 39.15
C ARG A 41 19.36 9.94 38.16
N SER A 42 19.66 11.23 38.04
CA SER A 42 18.98 12.13 37.10
C SER A 42 19.14 11.69 35.64
N ASN A 43 20.33 11.21 35.23
CA ASN A 43 20.52 10.65 33.89
C ASN A 43 19.69 9.38 33.65
N ARG A 44 19.56 8.50 34.65
CA ARG A 44 18.71 7.30 34.53
C ARG A 44 17.24 7.68 34.33
N GLN A 45 16.72 8.59 35.16
CA GLN A 45 15.35 9.09 35.04
C GLN A 45 15.10 9.74 33.67
N ARG A 46 16.01 10.60 33.20
CA ARG A 46 15.89 11.23 31.87
C ARG A 46 15.83 10.19 30.75
N LYS A 47 16.68 9.16 30.81
CA LYS A 47 16.67 8.07 29.80
C LYS A 47 15.37 7.28 29.83
N GLU A 48 14.82 7.01 31.01
CA GLU A 48 13.55 6.31 31.18
C GLU A 48 12.36 7.11 30.61
N THR A 49 12.31 8.41 30.89
CA THR A 49 11.30 9.31 30.30
C THR A 49 11.41 9.36 28.78
N LEU A 50 12.64 9.44 28.25
CA LEU A 50 12.89 9.51 26.81
C LEU A 50 12.55 8.19 26.11
N ALA A 51 12.85 7.05 26.74
CA ALA A 51 12.46 5.74 26.25
C ALA A 51 10.93 5.58 26.24
N THR A 52 10.26 6.00 27.30
CA THR A 52 8.79 5.95 27.40
C THR A 52 8.14 6.79 26.30
N GLY A 53 8.55 8.06 26.15
CA GLY A 53 8.03 8.93 25.11
C GLY A 53 8.34 8.41 23.69
N ALA A 54 9.52 7.83 23.47
CA ALA A 54 9.85 7.21 22.19
C ALA A 54 8.98 5.97 21.91
N SER A 55 8.72 5.12 22.91
CA SER A 55 7.85 3.96 22.77
C SER A 55 6.40 4.35 22.49
N GLU A 56 5.88 5.38 23.16
CA GLU A 56 4.56 5.93 22.90
C GLU A 56 4.45 6.50 21.47
N GLN A 57 5.47 7.25 21.03
CA GLN A 57 5.52 7.79 19.68
C GLN A 57 5.55 6.68 18.61
N VAL A 58 6.37 5.64 18.81
CA VAL A 58 6.42 4.48 17.89
C VAL A 58 5.08 3.75 17.86
N ARG A 59 4.44 3.56 19.02
CA ARG A 59 3.11 2.93 19.10
C ARG A 59 2.07 3.74 18.32
N ALA A 60 2.04 5.07 18.47
CA ALA A 60 1.12 5.94 17.76
C ALA A 60 1.34 5.89 16.23
N ILE A 61 2.59 5.84 15.78
CA ILE A 61 2.92 5.70 14.35
C ILE A 61 2.43 4.36 13.80
N ILE A 62 2.64 3.27 14.53
CA ILE A 62 2.20 1.93 14.10
C ILE A 62 0.68 1.87 14.01
N GLU A 63 -0.03 2.40 15.01
CA GLU A 63 -1.50 2.43 15.02
C GLU A 63 -2.06 3.26 13.85
N ALA A 64 -1.46 4.40 13.55
CA ALA A 64 -1.81 5.21 12.39
C ALA A 64 -1.53 4.46 11.07
N ALA A 65 -0.39 3.78 10.97
CA ALA A 65 -0.02 3.00 9.79
C ALA A 65 -0.95 1.79 9.58
N GLU A 66 -1.36 1.12 10.65
CA GLU A 66 -2.32 0.01 10.61
C GLU A 66 -3.69 0.48 10.14
N THR A 67 -4.16 1.62 10.66
CA THR A 67 -5.42 2.24 10.26
C THR A 67 -5.39 2.61 8.77
N SER A 68 -4.36 3.35 8.35
CA SER A 68 -4.17 3.72 6.94
C SER A 68 -4.04 2.49 6.03
N GLY A 69 -3.32 1.47 6.47
CA GLY A 69 -3.20 0.22 5.73
C GLY A 69 -4.51 -0.53 5.59
N ALA A 70 -5.39 -0.48 6.60
CA ALA A 70 -6.72 -1.06 6.53
C ALA A 70 -7.63 -0.30 5.55
N GLU A 71 -7.55 1.03 5.53
CA GLU A 71 -8.29 1.88 4.60
C GLU A 71 -7.86 1.62 3.15
N ILE A 72 -6.56 1.62 2.86
CA ILE A 72 -6.01 1.32 1.53
C ILE A 72 -6.47 -0.05 1.04
N ARG A 73 -6.44 -1.08 1.92
CA ARG A 73 -6.92 -2.41 1.54
C ARG A 73 -8.40 -2.41 1.20
N ARG A 74 -9.22 -1.72 2.01
CA ARG A 74 -10.67 -1.64 1.77
C ARG A 74 -10.97 -0.96 0.44
N GLU A 75 -10.32 0.18 0.16
CA GLU A 75 -10.47 0.92 -1.10
C GLU A 75 -10.04 0.08 -2.29
N ALA A 76 -8.86 -0.55 -2.23
CA ALA A 76 -8.38 -1.42 -3.29
C ALA A 76 -9.32 -2.62 -3.56
N GLU A 77 -9.91 -3.19 -2.51
CA GLU A 77 -10.89 -4.26 -2.67
C GLU A 77 -12.20 -3.78 -3.30
N GLU A 78 -12.66 -2.58 -2.96
CA GLU A 78 -13.85 -1.96 -3.55
C GLU A 78 -13.62 -1.66 -5.03
N GLU A 79 -12.53 -0.98 -5.37
CA GLU A 79 -12.13 -0.70 -6.75
C GLU A 79 -11.99 -1.99 -7.57
N ALA A 80 -11.34 -3.02 -7.02
CA ALA A 80 -11.21 -4.31 -7.70
C ALA A 80 -12.56 -5.01 -7.91
N ARG A 81 -13.55 -4.82 -7.02
CA ARG A 81 -14.92 -5.33 -7.22
C ARG A 81 -15.61 -4.55 -8.34
N GLU A 82 -15.50 -3.23 -8.35
CA GLU A 82 -16.09 -2.38 -9.38
C GLU A 82 -15.52 -2.69 -10.77
N ILE A 83 -14.20 -2.72 -10.91
CA ILE A 83 -13.53 -3.04 -12.18
C ILE A 83 -13.99 -4.41 -12.72
N ARG A 84 -14.10 -5.42 -11.85
CA ARG A 84 -14.61 -6.75 -12.25
C ARG A 84 -16.08 -6.70 -12.65
N ALA A 85 -16.90 -5.93 -11.94
CA ALA A 85 -18.31 -5.78 -12.27
C ALA A 85 -18.52 -5.04 -13.60
N ASP A 86 -17.74 -4.01 -13.88
CA ASP A 86 -17.72 -3.27 -15.15
C ASP A 86 -17.26 -4.18 -16.30
N ALA A 87 -16.12 -4.84 -16.14
CA ALA A 87 -15.60 -5.76 -17.15
C ALA A 87 -16.59 -6.87 -17.51
N ASN A 88 -17.29 -7.42 -16.50
CA ASN A 88 -18.34 -8.42 -16.74
C ASN A 88 -19.55 -7.84 -17.47
N ARG A 89 -19.96 -6.61 -17.15
CA ARG A 89 -21.06 -5.92 -17.85
C ARG A 89 -20.71 -5.64 -19.30
N ASP A 90 -19.50 -5.14 -19.56
CA ASP A 90 -19.02 -4.85 -20.90
C ASP A 90 -18.88 -6.14 -21.73
N ALA A 91 -18.26 -7.18 -21.18
CA ALA A 91 -18.14 -8.47 -21.86
C ALA A 91 -19.51 -9.09 -22.17
N LYS A 92 -20.51 -8.92 -21.28
CA LYS A 92 -21.87 -9.37 -21.54
C LYS A 92 -22.50 -8.57 -22.70
N ARG A 93 -22.38 -7.24 -22.68
CA ARG A 93 -22.90 -6.36 -23.75
C ARG A 93 -22.29 -6.73 -25.11
N GLU A 94 -20.97 -6.88 -25.17
CA GLU A 94 -20.28 -7.23 -26.41
C GLU A 94 -20.71 -8.61 -26.94
N ARG A 95 -20.88 -9.61 -26.06
CA ARG A 95 -21.40 -10.93 -26.47
C ARG A 95 -22.83 -10.85 -27.00
N GLU A 96 -23.69 -10.06 -26.37
CA GLU A 96 -25.07 -9.87 -26.84
C GLU A 96 -25.11 -9.15 -28.20
N GLU A 97 -24.28 -8.13 -28.39
CA GLU A 97 -24.14 -7.42 -29.66
C GLU A 97 -23.62 -8.33 -30.77
N ALA A 98 -22.55 -9.09 -30.50
CA ALA A 98 -22.00 -10.06 -31.45
C ALA A 98 -23.02 -11.16 -31.81
N ALA A 99 -23.79 -11.64 -30.84
CA ALA A 99 -24.84 -12.62 -31.08
C ALA A 99 -25.95 -12.07 -31.99
N ARG A 100 -26.38 -10.82 -31.77
CA ARG A 100 -27.38 -10.15 -32.63
C ARG A 100 -26.86 -9.92 -34.04
N ALA A 101 -25.61 -9.48 -34.18
CA ALA A 101 -24.97 -9.30 -35.49
C ALA A 101 -24.91 -10.63 -36.26
N ALA A 102 -24.41 -11.69 -35.62
CA ALA A 102 -24.35 -13.02 -36.23
C ALA A 102 -25.74 -13.58 -36.60
N GLN A 103 -26.77 -13.29 -35.79
CA GLN A 103 -28.14 -13.68 -36.14
C GLN A 103 -28.62 -12.94 -37.40
N THR A 104 -28.37 -11.63 -37.47
CA THR A 104 -28.76 -10.80 -38.62
C THR A 104 -28.09 -11.28 -39.90
N GLU A 105 -26.78 -11.55 -39.85
CA GLU A 105 -26.02 -12.09 -40.98
C GLU A 105 -26.57 -13.44 -41.45
N ARG A 106 -26.93 -14.33 -40.51
CA ARG A 106 -27.53 -15.63 -40.85
C ARG A 106 -28.88 -15.47 -41.53
N GLU A 107 -29.73 -14.57 -41.03
CA GLU A 107 -31.05 -14.30 -41.61
C GLU A 107 -30.94 -13.71 -43.02
N GLN A 108 -29.97 -12.80 -43.23
CA GLN A 108 -29.66 -12.25 -44.55
C GLN A 108 -29.15 -13.32 -45.51
N ALA A 109 -28.16 -14.12 -45.10
CA ALA A 109 -27.63 -15.20 -45.92
C ALA A 109 -28.70 -16.26 -46.27
N ALA A 110 -29.59 -16.59 -45.33
CA ALA A 110 -30.70 -17.51 -45.57
C ALA A 110 -31.69 -16.93 -46.60
N SER A 111 -32.00 -15.63 -46.50
CA SER A 111 -32.88 -14.93 -47.43
C SER A 111 -32.29 -14.85 -48.83
N GLU A 112 -30.99 -14.55 -48.95
CA GLU A 112 -30.27 -14.53 -50.22
C GLU A 112 -30.20 -15.91 -50.87
N ALA A 113 -29.85 -16.95 -50.09
CA ALA A 113 -29.83 -18.33 -50.57
C ALA A 113 -31.22 -18.77 -51.07
N GLN A 114 -32.30 -18.34 -50.40
CA GLN A 114 -33.66 -18.63 -50.85
C GLN A 114 -33.95 -17.95 -52.20
N ARG A 115 -33.61 -16.67 -52.36
CA ARG A 115 -33.78 -15.95 -53.64
C ARG A 115 -33.00 -16.63 -54.77
N GLN A 116 -31.75 -16.99 -54.53
CA GLN A 116 -30.93 -17.69 -55.53
C GLN A 116 -31.52 -19.03 -55.93
N ARG A 117 -32.09 -19.80 -54.98
CA ARG A 117 -32.80 -21.05 -55.28
C ARG A 117 -34.05 -20.80 -56.14
N ASP A 118 -34.83 -19.79 -55.79
CA ASP A 118 -36.05 -19.45 -56.53
C ASP A 118 -35.71 -19.02 -57.96
N GLU A 119 -34.72 -18.16 -58.14
CA GLU A 119 -34.20 -17.75 -59.46
C GLU A 119 -33.68 -18.94 -60.29
N ALA A 120 -32.87 -19.81 -59.68
CA ALA A 120 -32.37 -21.01 -60.35
C ALA A 120 -33.51 -21.96 -60.76
N SER A 121 -34.56 -22.06 -59.93
CA SER A 121 -35.73 -22.88 -60.23
C SER A 121 -36.54 -22.34 -61.41
N VAL A 122 -36.67 -21.01 -61.53
CA VAL A 122 -37.33 -20.35 -62.66
C VAL A 122 -36.52 -20.58 -63.93
N GLN A 123 -35.20 -20.33 -63.89
CA GLN A 123 -34.32 -20.54 -65.04
C GLN A 123 -34.33 -21.99 -65.52
N ALA A 124 -34.37 -22.97 -64.61
CA ALA A 124 -34.45 -24.39 -64.95
C ALA A 124 -35.77 -24.72 -65.67
N ARG A 125 -36.90 -24.18 -65.19
CA ARG A 125 -38.21 -24.35 -65.85
C ARG A 125 -38.23 -23.74 -67.25
N ASP A 126 -37.71 -22.53 -67.41
CA ASP A 126 -37.62 -21.84 -68.71
C ASP A 126 -36.73 -22.58 -69.70
N TYR A 127 -35.64 -23.18 -69.22
CA TYR A 127 -34.76 -24.01 -70.05
C TYR A 127 -35.48 -25.28 -70.54
N VAL A 128 -36.15 -26.01 -69.64
CA VAL A 128 -36.91 -27.21 -69.99
C VAL A 128 -38.04 -26.89 -70.98
N GLY A 129 -38.77 -25.78 -70.78
CA GLY A 129 -39.79 -25.32 -71.71
C GLY A 129 -39.25 -25.08 -73.12
N ARG A 130 -38.15 -24.32 -73.24
CA ARG A 130 -37.49 -24.07 -74.53
C ARG A 130 -37.00 -25.34 -75.21
N VAL A 131 -36.48 -26.32 -74.47
CA VAL A 131 -36.04 -27.59 -75.04
C VAL A 131 -37.24 -28.42 -75.54
N SER A 132 -38.36 -28.41 -74.81
CA SER A 132 -39.60 -29.08 -75.23
C SER A 132 -40.17 -28.49 -76.53
N ASP A 133 -40.15 -27.16 -76.68
CA ASP A 133 -40.61 -26.47 -77.89
C ASP A 133 -39.73 -26.76 -79.11
N LEU A 134 -38.42 -26.98 -78.91
CA LEU A 134 -37.48 -27.33 -79.97
C LEU A 134 -37.53 -28.80 -80.40
N THR A 135 -38.15 -29.67 -79.59
CA THR A 135 -38.18 -31.13 -79.81
C THR A 135 -39.56 -31.66 -80.20
N SER A 136 -40.57 -30.79 -80.27
CA SER A 136 -41.94 -31.08 -80.75
C SER A 136 -42.12 -30.72 -82.22
#